data_AF-A0A484WXN6-F1
#
_entry.id   AF-A0A484WXN6-F1
#
_cell.length_a   1.000
_cell.length_b   1.000
_cell.length_c   1.000
_cell.angle_alpha   90.00
_cell.angle_beta   90.00
_cell.angle_gamma   90.00
#
_symmetry.space_group_name_H-M   'P 1'
#
loop_
_entity.id
_entity.type
_entity.pdbx_description
1 polymer ?
#
loop_
_entity_poly.entity_id
_entity_poly.type
_entity_poly.pdbx_seq_one_letter_code
_entity_poly.pdbx_strand_id
1 'polypeptide(L)' 'MNTLPTWIASNSTEAVHIAKQIGYPVALKLRSPDIPHKSEVQGVMLYLRTANEVQQAANAISIA' A
#
# COMPACT_ATOMS: atom_id res chain seq x y z
N MET A 1 18.56 0.84 -13.37
CA MET A 1 17.20 1.29 -12.99
C MET A 1 17.24 1.74 -11.53
N ASN A 2 16.93 3.00 -11.23
CA ASN A 2 16.90 3.51 -9.87
C ASN A 2 15.42 3.58 -9.44
N THR A 3 14.93 2.54 -8.78
CA THR A 3 13.53 2.47 -8.33
C THR A 3 13.44 2.84 -6.86
N LEU A 4 12.31 3.42 -6.45
CA LEU A 4 12.04 3.65 -5.03
C LEU A 4 12.03 2.31 -4.26
N PRO A 5 12.64 2.24 -3.07
CA PRO A 5 12.56 1.06 -2.23
C PRO A 5 11.09 0.74 -1.94
N THR A 6 10.74 -0.54 -1.97
CA THR A 6 9.39 -1.04 -1.78
C THR A 6 9.41 -2.17 -0.76
N TRP A 7 8.44 -2.18 0.14
CA TRP A 7 8.25 -3.22 1.15
C TRP A 7 6.92 -3.93 0.89
N ILE A 8 6.82 -5.17 1.36
CA ILE A 8 5.61 -5.98 1.26
C ILE A 8 4.97 -6.00 2.65
N ALA A 9 3.66 -5.75 2.69
CA ALA A 9 2.83 -5.93 3.87
C ALA A 9 1.80 -7.02 3.59
N SER A 10 1.59 -7.91 4.56
CA SER A 10 0.68 -9.06 4.48
C SER A 10 -0.66 -8.77 5.14
N ASN A 11 -0.77 -7.66 5.88
CA ASN A 11 -2.00 -7.16 6.46
C ASN A 11 -1.90 -5.66 6.71
N SER A 12 -3.01 -5.06 7.11
CA SER A 12 -3.11 -3.62 7.31
C SER A 12 -2.31 -3.09 8.51
N THR A 13 -2.18 -3.87 9.59
CA THR A 13 -1.31 -3.53 10.74
C THR A 13 0.15 -3.45 10.32
N GLU A 14 0.62 -4.42 9.54
CA GLU A 14 1.99 -4.44 9.00
C GLU A 14 2.22 -3.26 8.04
N ALA A 15 1.24 -2.95 7.19
CA ALA A 15 1.31 -1.79 6.29
C ALA A 15 1.48 -0.47 7.06
N VAL A 16 0.76 -0.29 8.18
CA VAL A 16 0.90 0.88 9.06
C VAL A 16 2.26 0.90 9.73
N HIS A 17 2.75 -0.24 10.23
CA HIS A 17 4.07 -0.32 10.86
C HIS A 17 5.18 0.08 9.88
N ILE A 18 5.16 -0.48 8.67
CA ILE A 18 6.10 -0.17 7.60
C ILE A 18 6.01 1.31 7.21
N ALA A 19 4.81 1.86 7.03
CA ALA A 19 4.63 3.28 6.68
C ALA A 19 5.22 4.22 7.75
N LYS A 20 5.12 3.86 9.04
CA LYS A 20 5.78 4.63 10.12
C LYS A 20 7.30 4.58 10.03
N GLN A 21 7.88 3.46 9.61
CA GLN A 21 9.33 3.33 9.44
C GLN A 21 9.85 4.09 8.21
N ILE A 22 9.08 4.10 7.11
CA ILE A 22 9.40 4.85 5.89
C ILE A 22 9.25 6.36 6.11
N GLY A 23 8.24 6.78 6.88
CA GLY A 23 7.79 8.15 6.94
C GLY A 23 6.74 8.46 5.87
N TYR A 24 6.00 9.55 6.05
CA TYR A 24 4.87 9.94 5.21
C TYR A 24 5.25 11.12 4.28
N PRO A 25 4.60 11.28 3.11
CA PRO A 25 3.53 10.43 2.57
C PRO A 25 4.04 9.14 1.93
N VAL A 26 3.19 8.11 1.92
CA VAL A 26 3.45 6.82 1.25
C VAL A 26 2.43 6.52 0.16
N ALA A 27 2.82 5.66 -0.77
CA ALA A 27 1.94 5.01 -1.72
C ALA A 27 1.72 3.54 -1.30
N LEU A 28 0.48 3.08 -1.32
CA LEU A 28 0.10 1.70 -1.07
C LEU A 28 -0.45 1.09 -2.36
N LYS A 29 -0.02 -0.12 -2.70
CA LYS A 29 -0.52 -0.84 -3.88
C LYS A 29 -0.81 -2.31 -3.59
N LEU A 30 -1.89 -2.83 -4.14
CA LEU A 30 -2.22 -4.24 -4.16
C LEU A 30 -1.14 -4.99 -4.93
N ARG A 31 -0.70 -6.11 -4.35
CA ARG A 31 0.21 -7.05 -5.00
C ARG A 31 -0.55 -8.35 -5.26
N SER A 32 -1.21 -8.44 -6.41
CA SER A 32 -1.83 -9.67 -6.90
C SER A 32 -1.06 -10.18 -8.13
N PRO A 33 -0.63 -11.45 -8.16
CA PRO A 33 -0.01 -12.06 -9.34
C PRO A 33 -0.99 -12.21 -10.50
N ASP A 34 -2.30 -12.25 -10.22
CA ASP A 34 -3.36 -12.55 -11.19
C ASP A 34 -3.98 -11.31 -11.85
N ILE A 35 -3.55 -10.10 -11.45
CA ILE A 35 -4.09 -8.83 -11.97
C ILE A 35 -2.97 -8.07 -12.72
N PRO A 36 -2.78 -8.32 -14.02
CA PRO A 36 -1.72 -7.70 -14.82
C PRO A 36 -1.98 -6.21 -15.15
N HIS A 37 -3.24 -5.77 -15.18
CA HIS A 37 -3.63 -4.39 -15.54
C HIS A 37 -4.18 -3.62 -14.35
N LYS A 38 -3.30 -2.91 -13.63
CA LYS A 38 -3.56 -2.18 -12.37
C LYS A 38 -4.46 -0.93 -12.51
N SER A 39 -5.06 -0.73 -13.68
CA SER A 39 -5.90 0.42 -14.02
C SER A 39 -7.40 0.15 -13.85
N GLU A 40 -7.82 -1.12 -13.74
CA GLU A 40 -9.23 -1.52 -13.61
C GLU A 40 -9.61 -1.90 -12.17
N VAL A 41 -8.63 -2.01 -11.29
CA VAL A 41 -8.83 -2.33 -9.87
C VAL A 41 -8.35 -1.11 -9.09
N GLN A 42 -9.10 -0.65 -8.09
CA GLN A 42 -8.73 0.42 -7.15
C GLN A 42 -7.56 0.00 -6.23
N GLY A 43 -6.52 -0.59 -6.83
CA GLY A 43 -5.41 -1.26 -6.19
C GLY A 43 -4.24 -0.34 -5.89
N VAL A 44 -4.36 0.97 -6.08
CA VAL A 44 -3.30 1.94 -5.80
C VAL A 44 -3.90 3.11 -5.05
N MET A 45 -3.39 3.37 -3.85
CA MET A 45 -3.74 4.51 -3.01
C MET A 45 -2.49 5.35 -2.81
N LEU A 46 -2.55 6.62 -3.20
CA LEU A 46 -1.41 7.54 -3.18
C LEU A 46 -1.59 8.61 -2.10
N TYR A 47 -0.48 9.26 -1.74
CA TYR A 47 -0.47 10.41 -0.84
C TYR A 47 -1.10 10.13 0.53
N LEU A 48 -0.88 8.94 1.07
CA LEU A 48 -1.32 8.57 2.42
C LEU A 48 -0.37 9.25 3.42
N ARG A 49 -0.89 10.21 4.17
CA ARG A 49 -0.15 11.11 5.08
C ARG A 49 -0.20 10.66 6.53
N THR A 50 -1.09 9.74 6.87
CA THR A 50 -1.29 9.30 8.25
C THR A 50 -1.41 7.78 8.36
N ALA A 51 -1.12 7.27 9.55
CA ALA A 51 -1.35 5.86 9.87
C ALA A 51 -2.81 5.43 9.64
N ASN A 52 -3.77 6.32 9.93
CA ASN A 52 -5.18 6.02 9.73
C ASN A 52 -5.54 5.91 8.24
N GLU A 53 -5.04 6.82 7.41
CA GLU A 53 -5.22 6.75 5.95
C GLU A 53 -4.61 5.46 5.38
N VAL A 54 -3.43 5.05 5.85
CA VAL A 54 -2.81 3.77 5.46
C VAL A 54 -3.65 2.56 5.88
N GLN A 55 -4.13 2.55 7.12
CA GLN A 55 -4.97 1.48 7.65
C GLN A 55 -6.27 1.32 6.84
N GLN A 56 -6.94 2.44 6.56
CA GLN A 56 -8.18 2.48 5.79
C GLN A 56 -7.93 2.03 4.34
N ALA A 57 -6.87 2.53 3.70
CA ALA A 57 -6.47 2.10 2.37
C ALA A 57 -6.19 0.59 2.32
N ALA A 58 -5.39 0.05 3.24
CA ALA A 58 -5.06 -1.38 3.26
C ALA A 58 -6.29 -2.28 3.45
N ASN A 59 -7.25 -1.85 4.28
CA ASN A 59 -8.51 -2.56 4.46
C ASN A 59 -9.40 -2.47 3.20
N ALA A 60 -9.42 -1.32 2.52
CA ALA A 60 -10.26 -1.10 1.33
C ALA A 60 -9.78 -1.89 0.10
N ILE A 61 -8.48 -2.15 -0.01
CA ILE A 61 -7.90 -2.86 -1.16
C ILE A 61 -7.89 -4.40 -0.91
N SER A 62 -8.50 -4.87 0.20
CA SER A 62 -8.56 -6.26 0.63
C SER A 62 -7.25 -7.04 0.43
N ILE A 63 -6.31 -6.79 1.35
CA ILE A 63 -5.33 -7.79 1.77
C ILE A 63 -6.11 -8.75 2.69
N ALA A 64 -6.86 -9.69 2.10
CA ALA A 64 -7.47 -10.81 2.83
C ALA A 64 -6.51 -12.01 2.82
#